data_AF-L2FWG3-F1
#
_entry.id   AF-L2FWG3-F1
#
_cell.length_a   1.000
_cell.length_b   1.000
_cell.length_c   1.000
_cell.angle_alpha   90.00
_cell.angle_beta   90.00
_cell.angle_gamma   90.00
#
_symmetry.space_group_name_H-M   'P 1'
#
loop_
_entity.id
_entity.type
_entity.pdbx_description
1 polymer ?
#
loop_
_entity_poly.entity_id
_entity_poly.type
_entity_poly.pdbx_seq_one_letter_code
_entity_poly.pdbx_strand_id
1 'polypeptide(L)'
;MKAFRPHLRLTSSTAGQASRSLIRPVERLGVLRKRQEYHASCAPHSSRTPITGACDRALLNSITTRRTLSTIPEGGVKQSSTSGDKGRSAQTPAQGQPVIHDLFETKTGTWQYVVADPSTREAVVIDPVLDYDRETQVISTVAADQILSLAKSQDYTVVRILETHAHADHLTAASYLQHRLESEHGHKPTIGIGRRIGQVQSLFGQRYGVPQDERQGAFDTLFEDDEVFSIGNLQAVALHLPGHTPDHLGYKIGDNVFCGDSLFHVDIGTARCDFPGGSAKNLYYSGRRLLSLPDHVKIWTGHDYPPEGRADPVPWMTVHEHRAQNKHLRDGITEEEFVAQRKKQLDVSRSPRNQGIGCYGYL
;
A
#
# COMPACT_ATOMS: atom_id res chain seq x y z
N MET A 1 40.67 -39.19 47.23
CA MET A 1 41.97 -38.65 46.76
C MET A 1 42.15 -37.24 47.31
N LYS A 2 43.37 -36.68 47.33
CA LYS A 2 43.69 -35.44 48.07
C LYS A 2 43.32 -34.16 47.29
N ALA A 3 42.91 -33.13 48.01
CA ALA A 3 42.89 -31.74 47.54
C ALA A 3 44.11 -30.98 48.10
N PHE A 4 44.60 -29.95 47.40
CA PHE A 4 45.55 -28.97 47.93
C PHE A 4 45.43 -27.62 47.20
N ARG A 5 45.78 -26.51 47.87
CA ARG A 5 45.88 -25.14 47.29
C ARG A 5 47.38 -24.65 47.30
N PRO A 6 47.78 -23.36 47.46
CA PRO A 6 48.62 -22.72 46.41
C PRO A 6 49.86 -21.94 46.92
N HIS A 7 50.65 -21.38 45.99
CA HIS A 7 51.58 -20.24 46.19
C HIS A 7 51.51 -19.34 44.93
N LEU A 8 51.63 -17.99 44.92
CA LEU A 8 52.66 -17.06 45.43
C LEU A 8 54.04 -17.36 44.76
N ARG A 9 54.86 -16.42 44.24
CA ARG A 9 54.94 -14.93 44.17
C ARG A 9 55.86 -14.57 42.95
N LEU A 10 56.26 -13.34 42.54
CA LEU A 10 56.23 -11.95 43.04
C LEU A 10 56.30 -10.91 41.87
N THR A 11 56.94 -9.74 42.09
CA THR A 11 57.32 -8.56 41.26
C THR A 11 58.28 -8.81 40.08
N SER A 12 58.34 -8.00 39.00
CA SER A 12 58.83 -6.59 38.92
C SER A 12 58.12 -5.74 37.81
N SER A 13 57.90 -4.42 37.92
CA SER A 13 58.84 -3.27 37.73
C SER A 13 59.54 -3.26 36.34
N THR A 14 59.57 -2.19 35.52
CA THR A 14 59.27 -0.75 35.75
C THR A 14 58.82 -0.02 34.44
N ALA A 15 58.64 1.31 34.48
CA ALA A 15 58.28 2.23 33.37
C ALA A 15 59.16 2.13 32.09
N GLY A 16 58.78 2.65 30.92
CA GLY A 16 57.59 3.43 30.53
C GLY A 16 57.91 4.85 30.00
N GLN A 17 57.26 5.31 28.93
CA GLN A 17 57.24 6.72 28.48
C GLN A 17 56.09 6.97 27.47
N ALA A 18 55.73 8.22 27.24
CA ALA A 18 54.63 8.64 26.37
C ALA A 18 55.11 9.53 25.21
N SER A 19 54.31 9.65 24.16
CA SER A 19 54.43 10.72 23.15
C SER A 19 53.04 11.24 22.76
N ARG A 20 52.98 12.51 22.33
CA ARG A 20 51.76 13.23 21.93
C ARG A 20 51.92 13.82 20.53
N SER A 21 50.94 13.56 19.66
CA SER A 21 50.50 14.48 18.60
C SER A 21 48.98 14.26 18.43
N LEU A 22 48.10 15.27 18.50
CA LEU A 22 48.00 16.58 17.85
C LEU A 22 47.43 16.55 16.42
N ILE A 23 46.10 16.44 16.37
CA ILE A 23 45.17 17.28 15.57
C ILE A 23 45.37 17.34 14.06
N ARG A 24 44.35 16.88 13.31
CA ARG A 24 43.59 17.70 12.34
C ARG A 24 42.19 17.12 12.09
N PRO A 25 41.16 17.96 11.82
CA PRO A 25 39.80 17.49 11.56
C PRO A 25 39.58 17.12 10.09
N VAL A 26 38.54 16.34 9.81
CA VAL A 26 38.06 16.06 8.44
C VAL A 26 37.20 17.23 7.97
N GLU A 27 37.57 17.83 6.84
CA GLU A 27 36.85 18.99 6.28
C GLU A 27 35.59 18.59 5.50
N ARG A 28 34.57 19.46 5.52
CA ARG A 28 33.39 19.32 4.65
C ARG A 28 33.75 19.68 3.21
N LEU A 29 33.87 18.68 2.34
CA LEU A 29 33.85 18.90 0.89
C LEU A 29 32.41 19.04 0.40
N GLY A 30 32.05 20.25 -0.04
CA GLY A 30 30.73 20.52 -0.63
C GLY A 30 30.61 19.98 -2.05
N VAL A 31 29.54 19.22 -2.32
CA VAL A 31 29.27 18.73 -3.68
C VAL A 31 28.78 19.87 -4.57
N LEU A 32 29.61 20.25 -5.54
CA LEU A 32 29.29 21.24 -6.57
C LEU A 32 28.11 20.76 -7.44
N ARG A 33 27.08 21.62 -7.58
CA ARG A 33 26.00 21.43 -8.54
C ARG A 33 26.55 21.44 -9.98
N LYS A 34 26.75 20.28 -10.58
CA LYS A 34 26.82 20.16 -12.05
C LYS A 34 25.40 20.12 -12.60
N ARG A 35 24.94 21.23 -13.18
CA ARG A 35 23.93 21.14 -14.25
C ARG A 35 24.57 20.37 -15.40
N GLN A 36 23.83 19.42 -15.97
CA GLN A 36 24.19 18.79 -17.22
C GLN A 36 23.06 19.02 -18.21
N GLU A 37 23.34 19.82 -19.24
CA GLU A 37 22.35 20.31 -20.19
C GLU A 37 22.14 19.26 -21.28
N TYR A 38 20.95 18.65 -21.31
CA TYR A 38 20.60 17.70 -22.37
C TYR A 38 20.27 18.46 -23.66
N HIS A 39 21.25 18.54 -24.55
CA HIS A 39 21.05 18.99 -25.93
C HIS A 39 20.13 18.03 -26.68
N ALA A 40 18.86 18.43 -26.85
CA ALA A 40 17.97 17.78 -27.79
C ALA A 40 18.38 18.13 -29.23
N SER A 41 18.86 17.16 -29.99
CA SER A 41 19.11 17.31 -31.43
C SER A 41 17.85 16.96 -32.20
N CYS A 42 17.31 17.91 -32.96
CA CYS A 42 16.17 17.71 -33.86
C CYS A 42 16.52 18.26 -35.25
N ALA A 43 16.54 17.37 -36.25
CA ALA A 43 16.67 17.76 -37.64
C ALA A 43 15.34 18.34 -38.16
N PRO A 44 15.34 19.36 -39.05
CA PRO A 44 14.14 20.09 -39.40
C PRO A 44 13.33 19.42 -40.52
N HIS A 45 12.01 19.60 -40.46
CA HIS A 45 11.14 19.64 -41.64
C HIS A 45 10.39 20.97 -41.68
N SER A 46 10.10 21.44 -42.89
CA SER A 46 9.76 22.83 -43.16
C SER A 46 8.28 23.04 -43.49
N SER A 47 7.72 24.18 -43.08
CA SER A 47 7.28 25.23 -44.01
C SER A 47 6.33 26.25 -43.34
N ARG A 48 6.55 27.56 -43.65
CA ARG A 48 5.55 28.67 -43.66
C ARG A 48 4.82 29.01 -42.33
N THR A 49 4.52 30.26 -41.96
CA THR A 49 4.94 31.63 -42.38
C THR A 49 4.62 32.57 -41.19
N PRO A 50 5.28 33.73 -41.03
CA PRO A 50 5.17 34.53 -39.80
C PRO A 50 3.98 35.51 -39.79
N ILE A 51 3.46 35.79 -38.59
CA ILE A 51 2.70 37.00 -38.26
C ILE A 51 3.30 37.60 -36.98
N THR A 52 3.36 38.93 -36.92
CA THR A 52 4.09 39.72 -35.92
C THR A 52 3.25 40.08 -34.69
N GLY A 53 3.89 40.13 -33.51
CA GLY A 53 3.36 40.75 -32.30
C GLY A 53 4.44 40.80 -31.21
N ALA A 54 4.73 41.98 -30.67
CA ALA A 54 5.80 42.21 -29.70
C ALA A 54 5.34 43.16 -28.57
N CYS A 55 6.11 43.22 -27.49
CA CYS A 55 6.00 44.18 -26.37
C CYS A 55 4.75 44.03 -25.46
N ASP A 56 4.82 44.31 -24.15
CA ASP A 56 5.99 44.46 -23.27
C ASP A 56 5.69 44.17 -21.77
N ARG A 57 6.70 44.39 -20.93
CA ARG A 57 6.76 44.15 -19.48
C ARG A 57 5.95 45.12 -18.59
N ALA A 58 5.13 44.49 -17.74
CA ALA A 58 5.17 44.60 -16.27
C ALA A 58 4.75 45.90 -15.54
N LEU A 59 4.86 45.81 -14.19
CA LEU A 59 4.58 46.82 -13.15
C LEU A 59 3.10 47.12 -12.86
N LEU A 60 2.73 47.62 -11.67
CA LEU A 60 2.89 47.08 -10.30
C LEU A 60 2.03 47.94 -9.33
N ASN A 61 1.51 47.31 -8.28
CA ASN A 61 1.05 47.91 -7.01
C ASN A 61 -0.23 48.79 -6.93
N SER A 62 -1.01 48.41 -5.90
CA SER A 62 -1.82 49.26 -5.00
C SER A 62 -3.15 49.86 -5.46
N ILE A 63 -4.18 49.55 -4.66
CA ILE A 63 -5.04 50.52 -3.96
C ILE A 63 -5.60 49.82 -2.70
N THR A 64 -5.72 50.52 -1.58
CA THR A 64 -6.36 50.04 -0.35
C THR A 64 -7.66 50.78 -0.08
N THR A 65 -8.71 50.08 0.32
CA THR A 65 -9.94 50.68 0.88
C THR A 65 -10.59 49.72 1.89
N ARG A 66 -11.38 50.25 2.83
CA ARG A 66 -11.94 49.51 3.98
C ARG A 66 -13.46 49.69 4.08
N ARG A 67 -14.16 48.64 4.55
CA ARG A 67 -15.60 48.57 4.87
C ARG A 67 -16.51 48.66 3.61
N THR A 68 -17.74 48.13 3.61
CA THR A 68 -18.63 47.67 4.71
C THR A 68 -19.04 46.19 4.60
N LEU A 69 -19.75 45.67 5.62
CA LEU A 69 -20.32 44.32 5.67
C LEU A 69 -21.60 44.22 4.83
N SER A 70 -21.77 43.11 4.10
CA SER A 70 -23.10 42.62 3.69
C SER A 70 -23.14 41.10 3.71
N THR A 71 -24.29 40.56 4.10
CA THR A 71 -24.62 39.15 4.35
C THR A 71 -24.28 38.20 3.20
N ILE A 72 -23.69 37.04 3.53
CA ILE A 72 -23.55 35.88 2.64
C ILE A 72 -24.87 35.08 2.61
N PRO A 73 -25.37 34.63 1.45
CA PRO A 73 -26.47 33.68 1.37
C PRO A 73 -25.96 32.23 1.56
N GLU A 74 -26.61 31.46 2.43
CA GLU A 74 -26.25 30.06 2.71
C GLU A 74 -26.73 29.11 1.59
N GLY A 75 -25.78 28.59 0.79
CA GLY A 75 -26.04 27.53 -0.17
C GLY A 75 -26.00 26.15 0.50
N GLY A 76 -27.16 25.66 0.95
CA GLY A 76 -27.26 24.43 1.74
C GLY A 76 -26.79 23.15 1.02
N VAL A 77 -25.80 22.46 1.60
CA VAL A 77 -25.42 21.10 1.21
C VAL A 77 -26.54 20.13 1.61
N LYS A 78 -27.07 19.37 0.64
CA LYS A 78 -28.11 18.36 0.91
C LYS A 78 -27.52 17.12 1.58
N GLN A 79 -27.56 17.08 2.90
CA GLN A 79 -27.44 15.83 3.65
C GLN A 79 -28.72 14.98 3.45
N SER A 80 -28.57 13.79 2.87
CA SER A 80 -29.64 12.79 2.79
C SER A 80 -29.78 12.03 4.11
N SER A 81 -30.47 12.63 5.08
CA SER A 81 -30.69 12.06 6.42
C SER A 81 -31.85 11.04 6.44
N THR A 82 -31.58 9.82 5.99
CA THR A 82 -32.49 8.67 6.20
C THR A 82 -32.57 8.34 7.68
N SER A 83 -33.66 8.77 8.33
CA SER A 83 -33.88 8.64 9.78
C SER A 83 -34.19 7.18 10.12
N GLY A 84 -33.28 6.50 10.82
CA GLY A 84 -33.37 5.06 11.07
C GLY A 84 -32.59 4.58 12.29
N ASP A 85 -32.43 5.41 13.32
CA ASP A 85 -31.75 4.99 14.55
C ASP A 85 -32.53 3.89 15.29
N LYS A 86 -31.96 2.69 15.28
CA LYS A 86 -32.02 1.76 16.40
C LYS A 86 -30.61 1.24 16.66
N GLY A 87 -29.91 1.93 17.56
CA GLY A 87 -28.56 1.65 18.06
C GLY A 87 -28.07 0.22 17.83
N ARG A 88 -27.25 0.04 16.78
CA ARG A 88 -26.59 -1.22 16.47
C ARG A 88 -25.49 -1.45 17.49
N SER A 89 -25.83 -2.13 18.59
CA SER A 89 -24.88 -2.52 19.63
C SER A 89 -23.61 -3.07 19.01
N ALA A 90 -22.45 -2.48 19.34
CA ALA A 90 -21.16 -3.00 18.92
C ALA A 90 -20.99 -4.39 19.53
N GLN A 91 -21.26 -5.43 18.73
CA GLN A 91 -21.10 -6.80 19.19
C GLN A 91 -19.60 -7.07 19.35
N THR A 92 -19.19 -7.39 20.58
CA THR A 92 -17.84 -7.88 20.83
C THR A 92 -17.58 -9.07 19.90
N PRO A 93 -16.47 -9.09 19.12
CA PRO A 93 -16.18 -10.22 18.25
C PRO A 93 -16.13 -11.53 19.03
N ALA A 94 -16.47 -12.63 18.37
CA ALA A 94 -16.27 -13.96 18.94
C ALA A 94 -14.78 -14.18 19.25
N GLN A 95 -14.48 -15.03 20.23
CA GLN A 95 -13.11 -15.27 20.68
C GLN A 95 -12.21 -15.71 19.51
N GLY A 96 -11.11 -14.97 19.29
CA GLY A 96 -10.19 -15.20 18.17
C GLY A 96 -10.56 -14.52 16.85
N GLN A 97 -11.61 -13.69 16.82
CA GLN A 97 -11.98 -12.87 15.65
C GLN A 97 -11.54 -11.40 15.84
N PRO A 98 -11.05 -10.73 14.77
CA PRO A 98 -10.73 -9.31 14.82
C PRO A 98 -11.97 -8.41 14.82
N VAL A 99 -11.79 -7.16 15.24
CA VAL A 99 -12.59 -6.03 14.75
C VAL A 99 -12.02 -5.61 13.40
N ILE A 100 -12.86 -5.45 12.38
CA ILE A 100 -12.45 -5.02 11.04
C ILE A 100 -13.20 -3.72 10.71
N HIS A 101 -12.47 -2.77 10.13
CA HIS A 101 -12.99 -1.55 9.55
C HIS A 101 -12.50 -1.45 8.12
N ASP A 102 -13.38 -1.05 7.23
CA ASP A 102 -13.14 -0.90 5.79
C ASP A 102 -13.30 0.58 5.37
N LEU A 103 -12.38 1.06 4.52
CA LEU A 103 -12.30 2.45 4.05
C LEU A 103 -12.06 2.49 2.54
N PHE A 104 -13.10 2.81 1.77
CA PHE A 104 -13.04 2.86 0.31
C PHE A 104 -12.44 4.18 -0.21
N GLU A 105 -11.35 4.11 -0.97
CA GLU A 105 -10.81 5.26 -1.70
C GLU A 105 -11.43 5.33 -3.11
N THR A 106 -12.21 6.38 -3.33
CA THR A 106 -13.06 6.55 -4.52
C THR A 106 -12.36 6.85 -5.85
N LYS A 107 -11.13 7.40 -5.87
CA LYS A 107 -10.41 7.69 -7.12
C LYS A 107 -9.78 6.42 -7.73
N THR A 108 -9.33 5.52 -6.87
CA THR A 108 -8.60 4.29 -7.22
C THR A 108 -9.48 3.04 -7.19
N GLY A 109 -10.55 3.07 -6.38
CA GLY A 109 -11.40 1.93 -6.07
C GLY A 109 -10.82 1.00 -5.00
N THR A 110 -9.76 1.43 -4.30
CA THR A 110 -9.02 0.63 -3.32
C THR A 110 -9.77 0.53 -1.99
N TRP A 111 -9.79 -0.65 -1.41
CA TRP A 111 -10.22 -0.88 -0.04
C TRP A 111 -9.02 -0.92 0.90
N GLN A 112 -8.95 0.06 1.80
CA GLN A 112 -7.98 0.10 2.89
C GLN A 112 -8.63 -0.52 4.12
N TYR A 113 -7.87 -1.29 4.90
CA TYR A 113 -8.41 -1.98 6.09
C TYR A 113 -7.67 -1.62 7.38
N VAL A 114 -8.41 -1.51 8.48
CA VAL A 114 -7.86 -1.50 9.84
C VAL A 114 -8.40 -2.71 10.58
N VAL A 115 -7.50 -3.61 10.98
CA VAL A 115 -7.82 -4.92 11.56
C VAL A 115 -7.21 -5.03 12.94
N ALA A 116 -8.05 -5.08 13.98
CA ALA A 116 -7.63 -4.96 15.37
C ALA A 116 -8.00 -6.17 16.23
N ASP A 117 -7.13 -6.52 17.17
CA ASP A 117 -7.46 -7.43 18.26
C ASP A 117 -8.36 -6.70 19.28
N PRO A 118 -9.61 -7.15 19.51
CA PRO A 118 -10.50 -6.55 20.50
C PRO A 118 -9.97 -6.62 21.94
N SER A 119 -9.02 -7.52 22.22
CA SER A 119 -8.49 -7.79 23.57
C SER A 119 -7.26 -6.97 23.94
N THR A 120 -6.34 -6.69 23.01
CA THR A 120 -5.13 -5.87 23.26
C THR A 120 -5.22 -4.45 22.71
N ARG A 121 -6.11 -4.20 21.74
CA ARG A 121 -6.12 -2.99 20.89
C ARG A 121 -4.91 -2.84 19.96
N GLU A 122 -4.08 -3.87 19.81
CA GLU A 122 -3.13 -3.92 18.70
C GLU A 122 -3.86 -4.06 17.37
N ALA A 123 -3.44 -3.30 16.38
CA ALA A 123 -4.04 -3.28 15.05
C ALA A 123 -2.99 -3.34 13.93
N VAL A 124 -3.42 -3.83 12.77
CA VAL A 124 -2.69 -3.68 11.52
C VAL A 124 -3.50 -2.84 10.53
N VAL A 125 -2.78 -2.06 9.73
CA VAL A 125 -3.34 -1.41 8.54
C VAL A 125 -2.98 -2.27 7.32
N ILE A 126 -3.90 -2.46 6.37
CA ILE A 126 -3.67 -3.21 5.13
C ILE A 126 -3.99 -2.32 3.92
N ASP A 127 -3.10 -2.33 2.93
CA ASP A 127 -3.18 -1.63 1.64
C ASP A 127 -3.58 -0.12 1.75
N PRO A 128 -2.84 0.71 2.50
CA PRO A 128 -3.20 2.12 2.76
C PRO A 128 -2.86 3.06 1.59
N VAL A 129 -3.80 3.92 1.20
CA VAL A 129 -3.63 4.83 0.05
C VAL A 129 -3.04 6.19 0.46
N LEU A 130 -2.05 6.64 -0.29
CA LEU A 130 -1.60 8.03 -0.37
C LEU A 130 -2.26 8.65 -1.61
N ASP A 131 -3.05 9.71 -1.45
CA ASP A 131 -3.79 10.27 -2.57
C ASP A 131 -2.82 10.84 -3.62
N TYR A 132 -2.99 10.46 -4.89
CA TYR A 132 -2.26 11.04 -6.00
C TYR A 132 -3.20 11.46 -7.12
N ASP A 133 -3.09 12.72 -7.54
CA ASP A 133 -3.90 13.29 -8.60
C ASP A 133 -3.14 13.27 -9.94
N ARG A 134 -3.57 12.43 -10.89
CA ARG A 134 -2.84 12.18 -12.14
C ARG A 134 -2.71 13.40 -13.06
N GLU A 135 -3.66 14.33 -12.99
CA GLU A 135 -3.72 15.51 -13.86
C GLU A 135 -2.91 16.68 -13.29
N THR A 136 -3.05 16.94 -11.99
CA THR A 136 -2.37 18.05 -11.30
C THR A 136 -1.01 17.66 -10.70
N GLN A 137 -0.71 16.36 -10.64
CA GLN A 137 0.47 15.77 -9.99
C GLN A 137 0.58 16.06 -8.48
N VAL A 138 -0.53 16.44 -7.85
CA VAL A 138 -0.61 16.74 -6.42
C VAL A 138 -0.70 15.44 -5.61
N ILE A 139 0.08 15.38 -4.53
CA ILE A 139 -0.06 14.38 -3.46
C ILE A 139 -0.87 15.00 -2.32
N SER A 140 -1.82 14.26 -1.77
CA SER A 140 -2.45 14.56 -0.48
C SER A 140 -2.57 13.31 0.38
N THR A 141 -3.02 13.50 1.62
CA THR A 141 -3.00 12.48 2.68
C THR A 141 -4.39 12.18 3.23
N VAL A 142 -5.47 12.57 2.54
CA VAL A 142 -6.86 12.50 3.03
C VAL A 142 -7.26 11.06 3.36
N ALA A 143 -6.95 10.08 2.51
CA ALA A 143 -7.17 8.67 2.80
C ALA A 143 -6.37 8.19 4.02
N ALA A 144 -5.07 8.50 4.09
CA ALA A 144 -4.21 8.14 5.20
C ALA A 144 -4.61 8.81 6.55
N ASP A 145 -5.04 10.08 6.53
CA ASP A 145 -5.50 10.81 7.71
C ASP A 145 -6.86 10.28 8.22
N GLN A 146 -7.68 9.65 7.36
CA GLN A 146 -8.85 8.89 7.82
C GLN A 146 -8.44 7.64 8.62
N ILE A 147 -7.41 6.90 8.18
CA ILE A 147 -6.86 5.75 8.92
C ILE A 147 -6.32 6.19 10.29
N LEU A 148 -5.55 7.28 10.35
CA LEU A 148 -5.05 7.84 11.62
C LEU A 148 -6.19 8.29 12.54
N SER A 149 -7.20 8.98 11.99
CA SER A 149 -8.37 9.43 12.73
C SER A 149 -9.19 8.24 13.27
N LEU A 150 -9.34 7.18 12.48
CA LEU A 150 -10.02 5.96 12.87
C LEU A 150 -9.29 5.25 14.01
N ALA A 151 -8.00 4.95 13.85
CA ALA A 151 -7.19 4.29 14.88
C ALA A 151 -7.25 5.05 16.22
N LYS A 152 -7.12 6.38 16.17
CA LYS A 152 -7.25 7.29 17.32
C LYS A 152 -8.64 7.28 17.95
N SER A 153 -9.71 7.15 17.15
CA SER A 153 -11.10 7.09 17.65
C SER A 153 -11.44 5.77 18.36
N GLN A 154 -10.72 4.69 18.04
CA GLN A 154 -10.96 3.34 18.56
C GLN A 154 -9.98 2.91 19.67
N ASP A 155 -9.04 3.80 20.01
CA ASP A 155 -7.92 3.56 20.94
C ASP A 155 -7.02 2.40 20.49
N TYR A 156 -6.69 2.34 19.19
CA TYR A 156 -5.83 1.30 18.63
C TYR A 156 -4.35 1.69 18.60
N THR A 157 -3.49 0.76 19.01
CA THR A 157 -2.05 0.80 18.73
C THR A 157 -1.79 0.08 17.41
N VAL A 158 -1.58 0.83 16.33
CA VAL A 158 -1.16 0.22 15.05
C VAL A 158 0.28 -0.29 15.20
N VAL A 159 0.47 -1.60 15.11
CA VAL A 159 1.77 -2.29 15.28
C VAL A 159 2.40 -2.72 13.96
N ARG A 160 1.60 -2.89 12.89
CA ARG A 160 2.10 -3.16 11.54
C ARG A 160 1.30 -2.41 10.48
N ILE A 161 1.95 -2.13 9.36
CA ILE A 161 1.33 -1.72 8.12
C ILE A 161 1.70 -2.78 7.09
N LEU A 162 0.72 -3.31 6.36
CA LEU A 162 0.87 -4.50 5.53
C LEU A 162 0.45 -4.19 4.10
N GLU A 163 1.29 -4.54 3.14
CA GLU A 163 0.93 -4.54 1.73
C GLU A 163 0.62 -5.97 1.27
N THR A 164 -0.46 -6.17 0.53
CA THR A 164 -0.75 -7.46 -0.13
C THR A 164 0.19 -7.69 -1.31
N HIS A 165 0.62 -6.64 -2.01
CA HIS A 165 1.56 -6.70 -3.12
C HIS A 165 2.12 -5.30 -3.45
N ALA A 166 3.10 -5.23 -4.35
CA ALA A 166 3.40 -3.99 -5.06
C ALA A 166 2.23 -3.60 -5.97
N HIS A 167 1.36 -2.70 -5.46
CA HIS A 167 0.22 -2.12 -6.18
C HIS A 167 0.66 -1.40 -7.47
N ALA A 168 -0.28 -1.15 -8.39
CA ALA A 168 0.00 -0.54 -9.69
C ALA A 168 -0.92 0.64 -10.06
N ASP A 169 -1.92 0.90 -9.22
CA ASP A 169 -3.03 1.82 -9.44
C ASP A 169 -2.93 3.06 -8.51
N HIS A 170 -2.50 2.85 -7.26
CA HIS A 170 -2.28 3.87 -6.24
C HIS A 170 -0.81 3.99 -5.77
N LEU A 171 -0.54 4.93 -4.86
CA LEU A 171 0.71 5.02 -4.10
C LEU A 171 0.42 4.61 -2.65
N THR A 172 1.26 3.77 -2.03
CA THR A 172 1.09 3.42 -0.61
C THR A 172 1.38 4.60 0.32
N ALA A 173 0.58 4.75 1.37
CA ALA A 173 0.82 5.65 2.49
C ALA A 173 1.63 5.04 3.63
N ALA A 174 2.18 3.82 3.50
CA ALA A 174 2.80 3.11 4.61
C ALA A 174 3.93 3.86 5.32
N SER A 175 4.85 4.51 4.57
CA SER A 175 5.90 5.36 5.16
C SER A 175 5.33 6.59 5.87
N TYR A 176 4.29 7.22 5.30
CA TYR A 176 3.62 8.37 5.90
C TYR A 176 2.93 7.99 7.22
N LEU A 177 2.16 6.91 7.22
CA LEU A 177 1.50 6.37 8.41
C LEU A 177 2.54 5.97 9.47
N GLN A 178 3.62 5.28 9.09
CA GLN A 178 4.70 4.90 10.01
C GLN A 178 5.28 6.12 10.72
N HIS A 179 5.66 7.18 9.99
CA HIS A 179 6.23 8.39 10.58
C HIS A 179 5.21 9.21 11.40
N ARG A 180 3.95 9.27 10.98
CA ARG A 180 2.87 9.93 11.77
C ARG A 180 2.63 9.20 13.08
N LEU A 181 2.52 7.87 13.06
CA LEU A 181 2.29 7.05 14.26
C LEU A 181 3.51 7.09 15.22
N GLU A 182 4.74 7.03 14.67
CA GLU A 182 5.97 7.19 15.43
C GLU A 182 6.05 8.56 16.12
N SER A 183 5.67 9.64 15.43
CA SER A 183 5.71 11.01 15.97
C SER A 183 4.57 11.38 16.92
N GLU A 184 3.36 10.83 16.74
CA GLU A 184 2.20 11.12 17.60
C GLU A 184 2.06 10.18 18.81
N HIS A 185 2.54 8.94 18.71
CA HIS A 185 2.35 7.91 19.74
C HIS A 185 3.66 7.30 20.28
N GLY A 186 4.82 7.63 19.70
CA GLY A 186 6.12 7.09 20.14
C GLY A 186 6.33 5.61 19.78
N HIS A 187 5.45 5.03 18.96
CA HIS A 187 5.55 3.65 18.48
C HIS A 187 5.70 3.64 16.96
N LYS A 188 6.78 3.05 16.45
CA LYS A 188 7.03 2.85 15.02
C LYS A 188 6.47 1.47 14.59
N PRO A 189 5.33 1.39 13.88
CA PRO A 189 4.85 0.12 13.33
C PRO A 189 5.81 -0.41 12.26
N THR A 190 5.92 -1.73 12.10
CA THR A 190 6.71 -2.32 11.00
C THR A 190 5.92 -2.27 9.69
N ILE A 191 6.53 -1.81 8.59
CA ILE A 191 5.97 -1.98 7.23
C ILE A 191 6.35 -3.38 6.72
N GLY A 192 5.38 -4.17 6.25
CA GLY A 192 5.56 -5.56 5.86
C GLY A 192 4.93 -5.92 4.51
N ILE A 193 5.61 -6.81 3.78
CA ILE A 193 5.19 -7.35 2.47
C ILE A 193 5.77 -8.76 2.29
N GLY A 194 5.33 -9.51 1.27
CA GLY A 194 5.93 -10.81 0.93
C GLY A 194 7.36 -10.69 0.42
N ARG A 195 8.28 -11.56 0.88
CA ARG A 195 9.72 -11.57 0.52
C ARG A 195 9.98 -11.50 -0.99
N ARG A 196 9.05 -12.04 -1.79
CA ARG A 196 9.09 -12.06 -3.25
C ARG A 196 9.04 -10.67 -3.90
N ILE A 197 8.74 -9.60 -3.16
CA ILE A 197 8.89 -8.18 -3.56
C ILE A 197 10.26 -7.88 -4.19
N GLY A 198 11.33 -8.57 -3.75
CA GLY A 198 12.68 -8.39 -4.31
C GLY A 198 12.79 -8.72 -5.80
N GLN A 199 11.90 -9.56 -6.34
CA GLN A 199 11.81 -9.83 -7.79
C GLN A 199 11.28 -8.60 -8.53
N VAL A 200 10.22 -7.99 -7.98
CA VAL A 200 9.53 -6.83 -8.52
C VAL A 200 10.42 -5.58 -8.45
N GLN A 201 11.00 -5.29 -7.28
CA GLN A 201 11.98 -4.21 -7.10
C GLN A 201 13.17 -4.35 -8.06
N SER A 202 13.66 -5.58 -8.29
CA SER A 202 14.77 -5.81 -9.23
C SER A 202 14.37 -5.50 -10.66
N LEU A 203 13.18 -5.91 -11.11
CA LEU A 203 12.67 -5.63 -12.45
C LEU A 203 12.43 -4.13 -12.68
N PHE A 204 11.71 -3.47 -11.77
CA PHE A 204 11.32 -2.08 -11.97
C PHE A 204 12.45 -1.10 -11.66
N GLY A 205 13.33 -1.40 -10.70
CA GLY A 205 14.57 -0.65 -10.51
C GLY A 205 15.50 -0.70 -11.73
N GLN A 206 15.63 -1.85 -12.40
CA GLN A 206 16.32 -1.92 -13.70
C GLN A 206 15.62 -1.08 -14.77
N ARG A 207 14.28 -1.11 -14.83
CA ARG A 207 13.48 -0.37 -15.82
C ARG A 207 13.54 1.16 -15.65
N TYR A 208 13.61 1.63 -14.41
CA TYR A 208 13.60 3.07 -14.08
C TYR A 208 14.98 3.63 -13.69
N GLY A 209 16.02 2.80 -13.65
CA GLY A 209 17.39 3.22 -13.35
C GLY A 209 17.68 3.46 -11.86
N VAL A 210 16.82 2.98 -10.96
CA VAL A 210 17.01 3.12 -9.50
C VAL A 210 18.03 2.09 -9.00
N PRO A 211 19.07 2.49 -8.25
CA PRO A 211 20.05 1.58 -7.63
C PRO A 211 19.44 0.50 -6.71
N GLN A 212 20.24 -0.50 -6.31
CA GLN A 212 19.76 -1.58 -5.44
C GLN A 212 19.77 -1.18 -3.96
N ASP A 213 20.72 -0.34 -3.56
CA ASP A 213 20.85 0.25 -2.24
C ASP A 213 19.71 1.22 -1.92
N GLU A 214 19.23 2.01 -2.88
CA GLU A 214 18.04 2.87 -2.73
C GLU A 214 16.73 2.08 -2.49
N ARG A 215 16.70 0.77 -2.79
CA ARG A 215 15.52 -0.11 -2.59
C ARG A 215 15.63 -1.02 -1.36
N GLN A 216 16.79 -1.05 -0.71
CA GLN A 216 17.01 -1.88 0.48
C GLN A 216 16.44 -1.20 1.73
N GLY A 217 15.71 -1.96 2.56
CA GLY A 217 15.09 -1.43 3.78
C GLY A 217 13.80 -0.63 3.55
N ALA A 218 13.23 -0.63 2.33
CA ALA A 218 11.91 -0.05 2.06
C ALA A 218 10.77 -0.73 2.85
N PHE A 219 10.99 -1.95 3.33
CA PHE A 219 10.09 -2.73 4.18
C PHE A 219 10.86 -3.22 5.41
N ASP A 220 10.30 -3.06 6.61
CA ASP A 220 10.88 -3.56 7.87
C ASP A 220 10.70 -5.08 8.04
N THR A 221 9.71 -5.68 7.37
CA THR A 221 9.40 -7.13 7.43
C THR A 221 9.18 -7.71 6.03
N LEU A 222 9.79 -8.87 5.75
CA LEU A 222 9.65 -9.62 4.51
C LEU A 222 9.14 -11.03 4.83
N PHE A 223 7.83 -11.25 4.72
CA PHE A 223 7.18 -12.51 5.08
C PHE A 223 7.55 -13.64 4.10
N GLU A 224 7.79 -14.83 4.64
CA GLU A 224 7.84 -16.06 3.84
C GLU A 224 6.44 -16.50 3.37
N ASP A 225 6.40 -17.40 2.39
CA ASP A 225 5.14 -18.04 1.96
C ASP A 225 4.52 -18.80 3.15
N ASP A 226 3.27 -18.44 3.49
CA ASP A 226 2.49 -19.04 4.58
C ASP A 226 3.03 -18.79 5.99
N GLU A 227 3.83 -17.72 6.19
CA GLU A 227 4.36 -17.33 7.49
C GLU A 227 3.25 -16.98 8.51
N VAL A 228 3.38 -17.51 9.72
CA VAL A 228 2.44 -17.27 10.84
C VAL A 228 2.98 -16.15 11.73
N PHE A 229 2.17 -15.12 11.98
CA PHE A 229 2.51 -13.98 12.84
C PHE A 229 1.38 -13.62 13.80
N SER A 230 1.63 -12.67 14.71
CA SER A 230 0.68 -12.20 15.71
C SER A 230 0.28 -10.74 15.53
N ILE A 231 -0.95 -10.44 15.95
CA ILE A 231 -1.53 -9.10 16.12
C ILE A 231 -2.19 -9.13 17.50
N GLY A 232 -1.51 -8.64 18.54
CA GLY A 232 -1.88 -8.95 19.91
C GLY A 232 -1.94 -10.46 20.16
N ASN A 233 -3.10 -10.92 20.67
CA ASN A 233 -3.44 -12.32 20.89
C ASN A 233 -4.00 -13.02 19.64
N LEU A 234 -4.29 -12.31 18.55
CA LEU A 234 -4.73 -12.92 17.30
C LEU A 234 -3.56 -13.54 16.55
N GLN A 235 -3.79 -14.74 15.99
CA GLN A 235 -2.90 -15.36 15.03
C GLN A 235 -3.32 -15.01 13.60
N ALA A 236 -2.34 -14.61 12.79
CA ALA A 236 -2.48 -14.27 11.39
C ALA A 236 -1.55 -15.13 10.51
N VAL A 237 -1.88 -15.28 9.22
CA VAL A 237 -1.06 -16.02 8.25
C VAL A 237 -0.90 -15.22 6.95
N ALA A 238 0.35 -15.07 6.50
CA ALA A 238 0.73 -14.46 5.23
C ALA A 238 0.64 -15.49 4.08
N LEU A 239 -0.57 -15.76 3.58
CA LEU A 239 -0.79 -16.76 2.52
C LEU A 239 -0.17 -16.29 1.20
N HIS A 240 0.71 -17.08 0.58
CA HIS A 240 1.16 -16.78 -0.79
C HIS A 240 0.04 -17.03 -1.81
N LEU A 241 -0.31 -16.01 -2.60
CA LEU A 241 -1.44 -16.00 -3.55
C LEU A 241 -1.02 -15.45 -4.94
N PRO A 242 0.08 -15.94 -5.55
CA PRO A 242 0.64 -15.38 -6.76
C PRO A 242 -0.34 -15.45 -7.94
N GLY A 243 -0.23 -14.50 -8.86
CA GLY A 243 -0.89 -14.58 -10.17
C GLY A 243 -1.32 -13.25 -10.76
N HIS A 244 -1.67 -12.28 -9.92
CA HIS A 244 -1.74 -10.88 -10.31
C HIS A 244 -0.32 -10.34 -10.54
N THR A 245 0.47 -10.36 -9.47
CA THR A 245 1.93 -10.20 -9.42
C THR A 245 2.57 -11.48 -8.82
N PRO A 246 3.91 -11.66 -8.88
CA PRO A 246 4.58 -12.82 -8.29
C PRO A 246 4.80 -12.73 -6.77
N ASP A 247 4.73 -11.52 -6.20
CA ASP A 247 4.92 -11.21 -4.79
C ASP A 247 3.64 -11.28 -3.94
N HIS A 248 2.48 -11.41 -4.60
CA HIS A 248 1.14 -11.29 -3.99
C HIS A 248 0.90 -12.22 -2.79
N LEU A 249 0.47 -11.61 -1.68
CA LEU A 249 0.03 -12.24 -0.44
C LEU A 249 -1.45 -11.94 -0.15
N GLY A 250 -2.09 -12.84 0.60
CA GLY A 250 -3.30 -12.53 1.36
C GLY A 250 -3.15 -12.81 2.85
N TYR A 251 -3.68 -11.92 3.68
CA TYR A 251 -3.56 -12.03 5.15
C TYR A 251 -4.80 -12.72 5.74
N LYS A 252 -4.66 -13.95 6.24
CA LYS A 252 -5.72 -14.65 6.97
C LYS A 252 -5.71 -14.25 8.45
N ILE A 253 -6.82 -13.73 8.97
CA ILE A 253 -6.99 -13.27 10.35
C ILE A 253 -8.37 -13.72 10.87
N GLY A 254 -8.40 -14.67 11.81
CA GLY A 254 -9.65 -15.34 12.20
C GLY A 254 -10.32 -16.05 11.00
N ASP A 255 -11.63 -15.87 10.83
CA ASP A 255 -12.42 -16.35 9.68
C ASP A 255 -12.47 -15.36 8.50
N ASN A 256 -11.41 -14.56 8.34
CA ASN A 256 -11.29 -13.55 7.30
C ASN A 256 -9.98 -13.74 6.53
N VAL A 257 -9.98 -13.47 5.23
CA VAL A 257 -8.77 -13.36 4.40
C VAL A 257 -8.82 -12.07 3.60
N PHE A 258 -7.87 -11.17 3.85
CA PHE A 258 -7.64 -9.97 3.04
C PHE A 258 -6.80 -10.39 1.83
N CYS A 259 -7.43 -10.57 0.68
CA CYS A 259 -6.81 -11.24 -0.48
C CYS A 259 -6.26 -10.29 -1.55
N GLY A 260 -6.26 -8.98 -1.31
CA GLY A 260 -5.83 -7.97 -2.29
C GLY A 260 -6.42 -8.21 -3.68
N ASP A 261 -5.61 -8.00 -4.72
CA ASP A 261 -5.91 -8.33 -6.11
C ASP A 261 -5.83 -9.86 -6.43
N SER A 262 -6.58 -10.68 -5.68
CA SER A 262 -6.87 -12.08 -6.05
C SER A 262 -8.29 -12.24 -6.61
N LEU A 263 -9.29 -12.17 -5.73
CA LEU A 263 -10.71 -12.26 -6.08
C LEU A 263 -11.39 -10.93 -5.80
N PHE A 264 -12.22 -10.48 -6.73
CA PHE A 264 -13.07 -9.30 -6.56
C PHE A 264 -14.50 -9.74 -6.20
N HIS A 265 -15.37 -8.76 -5.91
CA HIS A 265 -16.82 -9.00 -5.78
C HIS A 265 -17.35 -9.84 -6.96
N VAL A 266 -18.35 -10.69 -6.70
CA VAL A 266 -18.67 -11.86 -7.55
C VAL A 266 -19.09 -11.51 -8.99
N ASP A 267 -19.61 -10.30 -9.21
CA ASP A 267 -19.99 -9.75 -10.53
C ASP A 267 -18.82 -9.20 -11.36
N ILE A 268 -17.66 -8.92 -10.74
CA ILE A 268 -16.40 -8.56 -11.40
C ILE A 268 -15.56 -9.82 -11.61
N GLY A 269 -15.47 -10.70 -10.60
CA GLY A 269 -14.79 -11.98 -10.68
C GLY A 269 -13.39 -11.98 -10.06
N THR A 270 -12.35 -11.62 -10.83
CA THR A 270 -10.94 -11.75 -10.43
C THR A 270 -10.05 -10.66 -11.02
N ALA A 271 -8.86 -10.50 -10.44
CA ALA A 271 -7.83 -9.56 -10.89
C ALA A 271 -7.22 -9.90 -12.27
N ARG A 272 -6.52 -8.91 -12.85
CA ARG A 272 -5.72 -9.09 -14.08
C ARG A 272 -4.43 -9.88 -13.79
N CYS A 273 -3.76 -10.37 -14.84
CA CYS A 273 -2.59 -11.24 -14.72
C CYS A 273 -1.47 -10.88 -15.72
N ASP A 274 -1.42 -9.63 -16.20
CA ASP A 274 -0.50 -9.21 -17.27
C ASP A 274 0.56 -8.17 -16.86
N PHE A 275 0.69 -7.95 -15.55
CA PHE A 275 1.85 -7.27 -14.97
C PHE A 275 3.11 -8.16 -15.03
N PRO A 276 4.30 -7.55 -14.85
CA PRO A 276 5.57 -8.19 -14.56
C PRO A 276 5.57 -9.56 -13.85
N GLY A 277 5.53 -10.69 -14.57
CA GLY A 277 5.53 -12.02 -13.94
C GLY A 277 4.17 -12.51 -13.43
N GLY A 278 3.08 -11.81 -13.73
CA GLY A 278 1.71 -12.28 -13.54
C GLY A 278 1.42 -13.56 -14.34
N SER A 279 0.49 -14.37 -13.83
CA SER A 279 0.15 -15.68 -14.39
C SER A 279 -1.31 -16.04 -14.07
N ALA A 280 -2.14 -16.15 -15.11
CA ALA A 280 -3.51 -16.60 -14.97
C ALA A 280 -3.62 -18.05 -14.44
N LYS A 281 -2.62 -18.90 -14.71
CA LYS A 281 -2.55 -20.24 -14.12
C LYS A 281 -2.34 -20.14 -12.61
N ASN A 282 -1.42 -19.29 -12.15
CA ASN A 282 -1.17 -19.11 -10.72
C ASN A 282 -2.40 -18.50 -10.05
N LEU A 283 -3.04 -17.48 -10.64
CA LEU A 283 -4.26 -16.87 -10.09
C LEU A 283 -5.41 -17.88 -9.98
N TYR A 284 -5.52 -18.83 -10.91
CA TYR A 284 -6.47 -19.95 -10.80
C TYR A 284 -6.20 -20.79 -9.54
N TYR A 285 -4.95 -21.20 -9.28
CA TYR A 285 -4.60 -21.96 -8.08
C TYR A 285 -4.73 -21.16 -6.79
N SER A 286 -4.31 -19.90 -6.77
CA SER A 286 -4.46 -18.98 -5.62
C SER A 286 -5.93 -18.74 -5.29
N GLY A 287 -6.77 -18.55 -6.30
CA GLY A 287 -8.21 -18.48 -6.13
C GLY A 287 -8.85 -19.81 -5.68
N ARG A 288 -8.44 -20.95 -6.26
CA ARG A 288 -8.92 -22.28 -5.82
C ARG A 288 -8.45 -22.62 -4.39
N ARG A 289 -7.30 -22.10 -3.96
CA ARG A 289 -6.81 -22.16 -2.57
C ARG A 289 -7.73 -21.37 -1.64
N LEU A 290 -8.06 -20.12 -1.97
CA LEU A 290 -9.04 -19.32 -1.22
C LEU A 290 -10.41 -20.00 -1.14
N LEU A 291 -10.89 -20.57 -2.25
CA LEU A 291 -12.18 -21.26 -2.32
C LEU A 291 -12.17 -22.71 -1.79
N SER A 292 -11.06 -23.16 -1.19
CA SER A 292 -10.98 -24.41 -0.43
C SER A 292 -11.14 -24.20 1.09
N LEU A 293 -11.23 -22.94 1.53
CA LEU A 293 -11.53 -22.58 2.93
C LEU A 293 -13.01 -22.88 3.26
N PRO A 294 -13.39 -22.93 4.55
CA PRO A 294 -14.79 -23.12 4.95
C PRO A 294 -15.73 -22.07 4.34
N ASP A 295 -16.94 -22.50 3.96
CA ASP A 295 -17.95 -21.69 3.26
C ASP A 295 -18.30 -20.36 3.96
N HIS A 296 -18.17 -20.28 5.29
CA HIS A 296 -18.45 -19.07 6.09
C HIS A 296 -17.31 -18.04 6.11
N VAL A 297 -16.11 -18.38 5.65
CA VAL A 297 -14.94 -17.48 5.65
C VAL A 297 -15.19 -16.32 4.70
N LYS A 298 -14.86 -15.11 5.16
CA LYS A 298 -14.96 -13.88 4.37
C LYS A 298 -13.68 -13.63 3.59
N ILE A 299 -13.81 -13.40 2.30
CA ILE A 299 -12.74 -12.95 1.42
C ILE A 299 -12.93 -11.45 1.21
N TRP A 300 -12.02 -10.66 1.80
CA TRP A 300 -11.98 -9.21 1.74
C TRP A 300 -11.05 -8.79 0.59
N THR A 301 -11.54 -7.94 -0.31
CA THR A 301 -10.90 -7.66 -1.61
C THR A 301 -10.02 -6.40 -1.57
N GLY A 302 -8.98 -6.33 -2.40
CA GLY A 302 -8.16 -5.12 -2.54
C GLY A 302 -8.88 -3.97 -3.25
N HIS A 303 -9.75 -4.29 -4.21
CA HIS A 303 -10.49 -3.30 -5.00
C HIS A 303 -11.94 -3.70 -5.24
N ASP A 304 -12.78 -2.69 -5.50
CA ASP A 304 -14.11 -2.88 -6.07
C ASP A 304 -14.48 -1.79 -7.09
N TYR A 305 -15.17 -2.21 -8.15
CA TYR A 305 -15.54 -1.40 -9.31
C TYR A 305 -17.01 -1.66 -9.66
N PRO A 306 -17.97 -1.05 -8.92
CA PRO A 306 -19.39 -1.35 -9.07
C PRO A 306 -19.89 -1.22 -10.53
N PRO A 307 -20.45 -2.28 -11.13
CA PRO A 307 -21.06 -2.19 -12.45
C PRO A 307 -22.39 -1.42 -12.39
N GLU A 308 -22.85 -0.94 -13.54
CA GLU A 308 -24.13 -0.25 -13.68
C GLU A 308 -25.27 -1.07 -13.05
N GLY A 309 -25.92 -0.50 -12.03
CA GLY A 309 -26.98 -1.13 -11.25
C GLY A 309 -26.59 -1.57 -9.83
N ARG A 310 -25.29 -1.66 -9.49
CA ARG A 310 -24.84 -1.84 -8.10
C ARG A 310 -24.55 -0.46 -7.47
N ALA A 311 -25.26 -0.14 -6.39
CA ALA A 311 -25.27 1.20 -5.81
C ALA A 311 -23.98 1.53 -5.02
N ASP A 312 -23.54 0.61 -4.17
CA ASP A 312 -22.43 0.79 -3.24
C ASP A 312 -21.31 -0.22 -3.52
N PRO A 313 -20.04 0.11 -3.20
CA PRO A 313 -18.94 -0.85 -3.21
C PRO A 313 -19.09 -1.85 -2.05
N VAL A 314 -18.60 -3.07 -2.23
CA VAL A 314 -18.72 -4.18 -1.27
C VAL A 314 -17.33 -4.72 -0.93
N PRO A 315 -16.87 -4.62 0.34
CA PRO A 315 -15.49 -4.95 0.72
C PRO A 315 -15.20 -6.45 0.82
N TRP A 316 -16.22 -7.32 0.97
CA TRP A 316 -16.02 -8.76 1.09
C TRP A 316 -17.21 -9.57 0.59
N MET A 317 -16.95 -10.83 0.22
CA MET A 317 -17.97 -11.86 -0.01
C MET A 317 -17.54 -13.15 0.71
N THR A 318 -18.48 -14.05 1.00
CA THR A 318 -18.13 -15.36 1.59
C THR A 318 -17.55 -16.32 0.56
N VAL A 319 -16.76 -17.31 1.00
CA VAL A 319 -16.32 -18.43 0.17
C VAL A 319 -17.52 -19.11 -0.51
N HIS A 320 -18.63 -19.31 0.20
CA HIS A 320 -19.87 -19.85 -0.35
C HIS A 320 -20.38 -19.05 -1.57
N GLU A 321 -20.48 -17.72 -1.42
CA GLU A 321 -20.96 -16.83 -2.49
C GLU A 321 -19.99 -16.79 -3.67
N HIS A 322 -18.68 -16.80 -3.44
CA HIS A 322 -17.71 -16.94 -4.52
C HIS A 322 -17.86 -18.27 -5.27
N ARG A 323 -17.97 -19.39 -4.56
CA ARG A 323 -18.15 -20.73 -5.14
C ARG A 323 -19.44 -20.87 -5.93
N ALA A 324 -20.52 -20.21 -5.52
CA ALA A 324 -21.79 -20.21 -6.25
C ALA A 324 -21.83 -19.21 -7.41
N GLN A 325 -21.29 -18.00 -7.24
CA GLN A 325 -21.62 -16.84 -8.08
C GLN A 325 -20.43 -16.19 -8.80
N ASN A 326 -19.17 -16.41 -8.38
CA ASN A 326 -18.04 -15.68 -8.95
C ASN A 326 -17.91 -15.92 -10.46
N LYS A 327 -18.07 -14.84 -11.22
CA LYS A 327 -18.13 -14.79 -12.69
C LYS A 327 -16.96 -15.44 -13.42
N HIS A 328 -15.81 -15.59 -12.77
CA HIS A 328 -14.62 -16.23 -13.34
C HIS A 328 -14.27 -17.55 -12.66
N LEU A 329 -14.53 -17.72 -11.36
CA LEU A 329 -13.96 -18.81 -10.55
C LEU A 329 -14.98 -19.58 -9.68
N ARG A 330 -16.28 -19.48 -9.94
CA ARG A 330 -17.28 -20.36 -9.33
C ARG A 330 -16.96 -21.85 -9.55
N ASP A 331 -17.62 -22.72 -8.79
CA ASP A 331 -17.48 -24.16 -8.92
C ASP A 331 -17.88 -24.62 -10.35
N GLY A 332 -17.16 -25.60 -10.87
CA GLY A 332 -17.31 -26.10 -12.24
C GLY A 332 -16.37 -25.49 -13.29
N ILE A 333 -15.82 -24.28 -13.08
CA ILE A 333 -14.88 -23.66 -14.04
C ILE A 333 -13.50 -24.33 -14.01
N THR A 334 -12.99 -24.78 -15.16
CA THR A 334 -11.66 -25.44 -15.27
C THR A 334 -10.49 -24.44 -15.34
N GLU A 335 -9.24 -24.92 -15.23
CA GLU A 335 -8.06 -24.07 -15.42
C GLU A 335 -8.01 -23.53 -16.85
N GLU A 336 -8.30 -24.37 -17.84
CA GLU A 336 -8.26 -24.05 -19.26
C GLU A 336 -9.28 -22.96 -19.62
N GLU A 337 -10.51 -23.08 -19.11
CA GLU A 337 -11.57 -22.09 -19.27
C GLU A 337 -11.16 -20.75 -18.65
N PHE A 338 -10.70 -20.75 -17.39
CA PHE A 338 -10.24 -19.55 -16.69
C PHE A 338 -9.08 -18.88 -17.42
N VAL A 339 -8.05 -19.64 -17.80
CA VAL A 339 -6.86 -19.12 -18.48
C VAL A 339 -7.20 -18.59 -19.88
N ALA A 340 -8.11 -19.23 -20.62
CA ALA A 340 -8.60 -18.74 -21.90
C ALA A 340 -9.42 -17.44 -21.74
N GLN A 341 -10.32 -17.38 -20.76
CA GLN A 341 -11.11 -16.20 -20.43
C GLN A 341 -10.22 -15.02 -20.02
N ARG A 342 -9.26 -15.24 -19.11
CA ARG A 342 -8.32 -14.20 -18.68
C ARG A 342 -7.51 -13.68 -19.86
N LYS A 343 -6.92 -14.55 -20.69
CA LYS A 343 -6.18 -14.13 -21.90
C LYS A 343 -7.03 -13.24 -22.81
N LYS A 344 -8.27 -13.64 -23.12
CA LYS A 344 -9.19 -12.85 -23.96
C LYS A 344 -9.55 -11.48 -23.37
N GLN A 345 -9.61 -11.35 -22.04
CA GLN A 345 -9.84 -10.06 -21.38
C GLN A 345 -8.62 -9.12 -21.49
N LEU A 346 -7.39 -9.66 -21.53
CA LEU A 346 -6.17 -8.85 -21.64
C LEU A 346 -6.08 -8.08 -22.97
N ASP A 347 -6.50 -8.70 -24.06
CA ASP A 347 -6.51 -8.06 -25.39
C ASP A 347 -7.48 -6.86 -25.43
N VAL A 348 -8.55 -6.89 -24.62
CA VAL A 348 -9.49 -5.77 -24.48
C VAL A 348 -8.90 -4.67 -23.58
N SER A 349 -8.33 -5.02 -22.41
CA SER A 349 -7.74 -4.03 -21.49
C SER A 349 -6.49 -3.34 -22.05
N ARG A 350 -5.80 -3.97 -23.00
CA ARG A 350 -4.64 -3.39 -23.70
C ARG A 350 -5.03 -2.41 -24.81
N SER A 351 -6.31 -2.33 -25.19
CA SER A 351 -6.77 -1.37 -26.19
C SER A 351 -6.51 0.08 -25.72
N PRO A 352 -6.18 1.04 -26.62
CA PRO A 352 -5.74 2.39 -26.22
C PRO A 352 -6.73 3.20 -25.36
N ARG A 353 -8.01 2.79 -25.29
CA ARG A 353 -9.04 3.44 -24.48
C ARG A 353 -8.98 3.09 -22.99
N ASN A 354 -8.34 1.98 -22.61
CA ASN A 354 -8.32 1.48 -21.22
C ASN A 354 -6.95 1.59 -20.53
N GLN A 355 -5.97 2.25 -21.17
CA GLN A 355 -4.59 2.38 -20.65
C GLN A 355 -4.43 3.40 -19.51
N GLY A 356 -5.54 4.00 -19.02
CA GLY A 356 -5.53 5.00 -17.94
C GLY A 356 -5.10 4.48 -16.56
N ILE A 357 -5.26 3.18 -16.29
CA ILE A 357 -4.73 2.51 -15.08
C ILE A 357 -3.24 2.21 -15.32
N GLY A 358 -2.43 3.27 -15.36
CA GLY A 358 -1.00 3.21 -15.61
C GLY A 358 -0.18 3.17 -14.31
N CYS A 359 0.67 2.14 -14.21
CA CYS A 359 1.57 1.78 -13.09
C CYS A 359 2.10 2.96 -12.25
N TYR A 360 1.70 3.01 -10.98
CA TYR A 360 2.42 3.68 -9.88
C TYR A 360 2.95 2.64 -8.87
N GLY A 361 3.78 3.03 -7.89
CA GLY A 361 4.03 2.20 -6.69
C GLY A 361 5.09 1.07 -6.75
N TYR A 362 5.93 0.96 -7.78
CA TYR A 362 6.90 -0.15 -7.91
C TYR A 362 8.32 0.07 -7.31
N LEU A 363 8.50 1.11 -6.49
CA LEU A 363 9.79 1.55 -5.95
C LEU A 363 9.64 2.05 -4.50
#